data_AF-A0A6N9Q8Q6-F1
#
_entry.id   AF-A0A6N9Q8Q6-F1
#
_cell.length_a   1.000
_cell.length_b   1.000
_cell.length_c   1.000
_cell.angle_alpha   90.00
_cell.angle_beta   90.00
_cell.angle_gamma   90.00
#
_symmetry.space_group_name_H-M   'P 1'
#
loop_
_entity.id
_entity.type
_entity.pdbx_description
1 polymer ?
#
loop_
_entity_poly.entity_id
_entity_poly.type
_entity_poly.pdbx_seq_one_letter_code
_entity_poly.pdbx_strand_id
1 'polypeptide(L)'
;MDLDTVDIIAKSVPENEKDINKIPKKYLEQYRELFKYVELINGVIISIGSHPSGFVVSPINLEESIGLCYTKESKYAVSQVNMKELESNNYVKLDMLGLKNIEIINETCKLAGIERLTPDNVNAKDEAVWGTIRESGLGIFQWESESAQRYLKELFSDNTIEKIKNQNENFNYMDLFSIGNGAIRPSGDSYRNDLAAGTFKDNGHEALNEFLKNTLGYLVYQEQIMNWLVEFCGYSMSEADTVRRGIAKKGGTEKLLPDIKKGFIEYMKKNYDEKNPESILNPFIQVIKDASDYGFSVNHSDPYSYIGYGCGYLRYYHPLEFLTTMLNTADGQEKMKDIAKTTEYAVSLGIKIKPIQFRKSQADYNHSNEENAIYKGMESIKFLNRKVSEELYGLKESRYETFCDLLVNLIENTSCNARQLQILIKLNFFKEFGGTNELLMIYEEFANGKEAYKKTHKDSTKEKRLAAKKEKEKEIRENLKEKDLEIAERAIFQKEMMGYCDITFPNLKETYYIVLDINKTNKPKIYLYNFNTGEESMLKMKKNKFYSNNTDGLLVGDIIKINRIDQEARWKKDESGKFVQPDPNDTEPHIGSCDVVKRYSKSEK
;
A
#
# COMPACT_ATOMS: atom_id res chain seq x y z
N MET A 1 25.03 -17.85 18.71
CA MET A 1 24.95 -17.49 17.28
C MET A 1 24.54 -16.03 17.22
N ASP A 2 25.24 -15.18 16.48
CA ASP A 2 24.82 -13.79 16.29
C ASP A 2 23.56 -13.70 15.41
N LEU A 3 22.82 -12.60 15.55
CA LEU A 3 21.52 -12.43 14.87
C LEU A 3 21.65 -12.39 13.35
N ASP A 4 22.77 -11.88 12.81
CA ASP A 4 23.00 -11.84 11.36
C ASP A 4 23.13 -13.26 10.79
N THR A 5 23.87 -14.13 11.48
CA THR A 5 23.99 -15.55 11.12
C THR A 5 22.66 -16.28 11.23
N VAL A 6 21.87 -16.02 12.28
CA VAL A 6 20.52 -16.58 12.44
C VAL A 6 19.60 -16.14 11.29
N ASP A 7 19.61 -14.86 10.93
CA ASP A 7 18.81 -14.29 9.84
C ASP A 7 19.18 -14.90 8.47
N ILE A 8 20.48 -15.09 8.20
CA ILE A 8 20.95 -15.77 6.99
C ILE A 8 20.43 -17.22 6.91
N ILE A 9 20.51 -17.97 8.01
CA ILE A 9 20.03 -19.36 8.05
C ILE A 9 18.50 -19.38 7.89
N ALA A 10 17.77 -18.53 8.60
CA ALA A 10 16.31 -18.44 8.51
C ALA A 10 15.84 -18.12 7.08
N LYS A 11 16.47 -17.15 6.42
CA LYS A 11 16.17 -16.77 5.02
C LYS A 11 16.56 -17.84 3.99
N SER A 12 17.39 -18.81 4.37
CA SER A 12 17.75 -19.94 3.52
C SER A 12 16.72 -21.07 3.55
N VAL A 13 15.76 -21.02 4.48
CA VAL A 13 14.64 -21.95 4.54
C VAL A 13 13.56 -21.48 3.56
N PRO A 14 13.15 -22.30 2.57
CA PRO A 14 12.08 -21.93 1.65
C PRO A 14 10.77 -21.68 2.38
N GLU A 15 10.01 -20.66 1.97
CA GLU A 15 8.72 -20.31 2.57
C GLU A 15 7.62 -21.37 2.32
N ASN A 16 7.79 -22.21 1.30
CA ASN A 16 6.84 -23.28 0.98
C ASN A 16 7.20 -24.60 1.67
N GLU A 17 6.26 -25.16 2.44
CA GLU A 17 6.39 -26.48 3.08
C GLU A 17 6.75 -27.61 2.10
N LYS A 18 6.40 -27.48 0.81
CA LYS A 18 6.74 -28.43 -0.25
C LYS A 18 8.26 -28.54 -0.51
N ASP A 19 9.05 -27.57 -0.04
CA ASP A 19 10.48 -27.40 -0.35
C ASP A 19 11.41 -27.58 0.85
N ILE A 20 10.96 -28.12 1.99
CA ILE A 20 11.81 -28.39 3.18
C ILE A 20 13.12 -29.12 2.85
N ASN A 21 13.13 -29.97 1.82
CA ASN A 21 14.32 -30.68 1.36
C ASN A 21 15.34 -29.81 0.60
N LYS A 22 15.06 -28.52 0.38
CA LYS A 22 15.95 -27.55 -0.29
C LYS A 22 16.78 -26.71 0.68
N ILE A 23 16.68 -26.92 2.00
CA ILE A 23 17.61 -26.28 2.96
C ILE A 23 19.04 -26.67 2.56
N PRO A 24 19.95 -25.70 2.38
CA PRO A 24 21.33 -26.01 2.00
C PRO A 24 21.97 -27.02 2.96
N LYS A 25 22.44 -28.16 2.43
CA LYS A 25 23.06 -29.23 3.24
C LYS A 25 24.15 -28.72 4.18
N LYS A 26 24.87 -27.68 3.79
CA LYS A 26 25.89 -27.02 4.63
C LYS A 26 25.34 -26.58 5.99
N TYR A 27 24.13 -26.03 6.04
CA TYR A 27 23.53 -25.56 7.30
C TYR A 27 23.01 -26.72 8.15
N LEU A 28 22.42 -27.74 7.51
CA LEU A 28 22.00 -28.97 8.18
C LEU A 28 23.20 -29.69 8.83
N GLU A 29 24.34 -29.71 8.14
CA GLU A 29 25.56 -30.35 8.64
C GLU A 29 26.30 -29.52 9.68
N GLN A 30 26.39 -28.20 9.48
CA GLN A 30 27.09 -27.29 10.39
C GLN A 30 26.32 -27.03 11.69
N TYR A 31 24.98 -27.01 11.62
CA TYR A 31 24.11 -26.68 12.76
C TYR A 31 23.15 -27.84 13.09
N ARG A 32 23.65 -29.08 13.12
CA ARG A 32 22.86 -30.29 13.38
C ARG A 32 22.00 -30.21 14.65
N GLU A 33 22.55 -29.70 15.75
CA GLU A 33 21.79 -29.58 17.00
C GLU A 33 20.64 -28.57 16.88
N LEU A 34 20.85 -27.43 16.20
CA LEU A 34 19.80 -26.45 15.96
C LEU A 34 18.64 -27.09 15.19
N PHE A 35 18.94 -27.75 14.06
CA PHE A 35 17.91 -28.37 13.23
C PHE A 35 17.21 -29.54 13.92
N LYS A 36 17.90 -30.29 14.79
CA LYS A 36 17.26 -31.28 15.67
C LYS A 36 16.19 -30.63 16.55
N TYR A 37 16.47 -29.47 17.16
CA TYR A 37 15.48 -28.75 17.97
C TYR A 37 14.37 -28.13 17.12
N VAL A 38 14.69 -27.60 15.93
CA VAL A 38 13.69 -27.08 14.98
C VAL A 38 12.71 -28.17 14.58
N GLU A 39 13.19 -29.38 14.26
CA GLU A 39 12.33 -30.53 13.95
C GLU A 39 11.45 -30.94 15.13
N LEU A 40 11.97 -30.91 16.36
CA LEU A 40 11.21 -31.23 17.57
C LEU A 40 10.07 -30.25 17.86
N ILE A 41 10.25 -28.97 17.54
CA ILE A 41 9.24 -27.92 17.80
C ILE A 41 8.36 -27.61 16.57
N ASN A 42 8.65 -28.21 15.41
CA ASN A 42 7.88 -27.97 14.21
C ASN A 42 6.42 -28.45 14.39
N GLY A 43 5.47 -27.58 14.09
CA GLY A 43 4.04 -27.84 14.29
C GLY A 43 3.54 -27.59 15.72
N VAL A 44 4.39 -27.13 16.65
CA VAL A 44 3.95 -26.70 17.98
C VAL A 44 3.21 -25.36 17.87
N ILE A 45 1.97 -25.33 18.36
CA ILE A 45 1.16 -24.12 18.43
C ILE A 45 1.70 -23.22 19.55
N ILE A 46 2.15 -22.00 19.20
CA ILE A 46 2.75 -21.05 20.13
C ILE A 46 1.84 -19.88 20.51
N SER A 47 0.76 -19.66 19.77
CA SER A 47 -0.21 -18.60 20.01
C SER A 47 -1.60 -18.96 19.47
N ILE A 48 -2.62 -18.32 20.03
CA ILE A 48 -4.00 -18.36 19.54
C ILE A 48 -4.31 -16.99 18.96
N GLY A 49 -4.83 -16.95 17.73
CA GLY A 49 -5.31 -15.74 17.07
C GLY A 49 -6.69 -15.97 16.48
N SER A 50 -7.49 -14.91 16.40
CA SER A 50 -8.77 -14.95 15.68
C SER A 50 -8.52 -15.07 14.17
N HIS A 51 -9.32 -15.90 13.48
CA HIS A 51 -9.29 -15.94 12.01
C HIS A 51 -9.72 -14.56 11.46
N PRO A 52 -9.02 -13.99 10.46
CA PRO A 52 -9.31 -12.63 9.99
C PRO A 52 -10.73 -12.43 9.46
N SER A 53 -11.34 -13.50 8.94
CA SER A 53 -12.67 -13.49 8.34
C SER A 53 -13.66 -14.48 8.94
N GLY A 54 -13.20 -15.39 9.80
CA GLY A 54 -13.95 -16.61 10.11
C GLY A 54 -14.91 -16.39 11.27
N PHE A 55 -16.21 -16.50 11.01
CA PHE A 55 -17.26 -16.45 12.03
C PHE A 55 -17.96 -17.79 12.11
N VAL A 56 -18.17 -18.27 13.33
CA VAL A 56 -18.94 -19.48 13.59
C VAL A 56 -20.37 -19.06 13.93
N VAL A 57 -21.33 -19.63 13.20
CA VAL A 57 -22.76 -19.42 13.43
C VAL A 57 -23.37 -20.75 13.86
N SER A 58 -24.16 -20.71 14.93
CA SER A 58 -24.80 -21.88 15.50
C SER A 58 -26.22 -21.55 15.93
N PRO A 59 -27.20 -22.45 15.71
CA PRO A 59 -28.55 -22.29 16.25
C PRO A 59 -28.62 -22.59 17.77
N ILE A 60 -27.58 -23.22 18.32
CA ILE A 60 -27.42 -23.49 19.76
C ILE A 60 -26.35 -22.59 20.37
N ASN A 61 -26.39 -22.42 21.68
CA ASN A 61 -25.42 -21.62 22.40
C ASN A 61 -24.00 -22.22 22.24
N LEU A 62 -23.08 -21.43 21.68
CA LEU A 62 -21.71 -21.88 21.42
C LEU A 62 -20.92 -22.19 22.71
N GLU A 63 -21.20 -21.48 23.81
CA GLU A 63 -20.52 -21.71 25.09
C GLU A 63 -20.85 -23.07 25.71
N GLU A 64 -21.99 -23.65 25.34
CA GLU A 64 -22.41 -24.97 25.80
C GLU A 64 -21.81 -26.10 24.94
N SER A 65 -21.30 -25.79 23.74
CA SER A 65 -20.94 -26.77 22.72
C SER A 65 -19.46 -26.76 22.33
N ILE A 66 -18.76 -25.63 22.47
CA ILE A 66 -17.31 -25.48 22.23
C ILE A 66 -16.66 -24.57 23.26
N GLY A 67 -15.36 -24.79 23.50
CA GLY A 67 -14.56 -23.86 24.30
C GLY A 67 -14.36 -22.53 23.58
N LEU A 68 -14.61 -21.43 24.27
CA LEU A 68 -14.35 -20.06 23.79
C LEU A 68 -13.28 -19.36 24.63
N CYS A 69 -12.56 -18.40 24.06
CA CYS A 69 -11.63 -17.53 24.78
C CYS A 69 -11.67 -16.09 24.23
N TYR A 70 -11.15 -15.14 25.00
CA TYR A 70 -10.92 -13.78 24.53
C TYR A 70 -9.44 -13.57 24.26
N THR A 71 -9.12 -12.90 23.15
CA THR A 71 -7.76 -12.47 22.83
C THR A 71 -7.65 -10.95 22.96
N LYS A 72 -6.44 -10.39 22.94
CA LYS A 72 -6.26 -8.93 23.01
C LYS A 72 -6.71 -8.24 21.72
N GLU A 73 -6.68 -8.98 20.62
CA GLU A 73 -6.88 -8.51 19.26
C GLU A 73 -8.35 -8.61 18.83
N SER A 74 -9.13 -9.50 19.43
CA SER A 74 -10.53 -9.72 19.08
C SER A 74 -11.47 -9.10 20.11
N LYS A 75 -12.41 -8.29 19.62
CA LYS A 75 -13.55 -7.80 20.41
C LYS A 75 -14.62 -8.87 20.65
N TYR A 76 -14.57 -9.98 19.92
CA TYR A 76 -15.49 -11.11 20.03
C TYR A 76 -14.80 -12.31 20.67
N ALA A 77 -15.59 -13.18 21.31
CA ALA A 77 -15.09 -14.49 21.75
C ALA A 77 -14.60 -15.31 20.55
N VAL A 78 -13.48 -15.99 20.73
CA VAL A 78 -12.78 -16.80 19.72
C VAL A 78 -12.92 -18.27 20.08
N SER A 79 -13.17 -19.13 19.08
CA SER A 79 -13.20 -20.58 19.28
C SER A 79 -11.82 -21.11 19.67
N GLN A 80 -11.76 -21.96 20.69
CA GLN A 80 -10.56 -22.74 21.03
C GLN A 80 -10.36 -23.96 20.10
N VAL A 81 -11.41 -24.33 19.36
CA VAL A 81 -11.40 -25.40 18.36
C VAL A 81 -11.02 -24.80 17.01
N ASN A 82 -10.10 -25.45 16.29
CA ASN A 82 -9.60 -24.92 15.03
C ASN A 82 -10.65 -25.03 13.89
N MET A 83 -10.40 -24.29 12.81
CA MET A 83 -11.33 -24.20 11.67
C MET A 83 -11.74 -25.56 11.08
N LYS A 84 -10.78 -26.47 10.88
CA LYS A 84 -11.04 -27.77 10.24
C LYS A 84 -11.86 -28.69 11.14
N GLU A 85 -11.61 -28.63 12.44
CA GLU A 85 -12.36 -29.38 13.44
C GLU A 85 -13.78 -28.86 13.56
N LEU A 86 -13.99 -27.54 13.57
CA LEU A 86 -15.32 -26.95 13.56
C LEU A 86 -16.13 -27.40 12.33
N GLU A 87 -15.53 -27.32 11.13
CA GLU A 87 -16.15 -27.80 9.90
C GLU A 87 -16.46 -29.31 9.96
N SER A 88 -15.55 -30.12 10.49
CA SER A 88 -15.75 -31.57 10.66
C SER A 88 -16.87 -31.91 11.66
N ASN A 89 -17.18 -30.99 12.58
CA ASN A 89 -18.29 -31.10 13.53
C ASN A 89 -19.58 -30.43 13.03
N ASN A 90 -19.65 -30.08 11.74
CA ASN A 90 -20.81 -29.47 11.09
C ASN A 90 -21.22 -28.10 11.65
N TYR A 91 -20.29 -27.34 12.24
CA TYR A 91 -20.54 -25.94 12.54
C TYR A 91 -20.59 -25.12 11.25
N VAL A 92 -21.55 -24.21 11.15
CA VAL A 92 -21.62 -23.29 10.02
C VAL A 92 -20.55 -22.22 10.19
N LYS A 93 -19.66 -22.13 9.21
CA LYS A 93 -18.66 -21.08 9.11
C LYS A 93 -19.07 -20.09 8.03
N LEU A 94 -19.06 -18.81 8.37
CA LEU A 94 -19.18 -17.71 7.42
C LEU A 94 -17.85 -16.96 7.35
N ASP A 95 -17.39 -16.70 6.12
CA ASP A 95 -16.23 -15.85 5.89
C ASP A 95 -16.70 -14.42 5.57
N MET A 96 -16.51 -13.51 6.53
CA MET A 96 -16.76 -12.08 6.38
C MET A 96 -15.43 -11.34 6.26
N LEU A 97 -15.04 -10.99 5.03
CA LEU A 97 -13.78 -10.33 4.74
C LEU A 97 -13.96 -8.81 4.67
N GLY A 98 -13.04 -8.07 5.26
CA GLY A 98 -12.85 -6.64 4.96
C GLY A 98 -11.97 -6.49 3.73
N LEU A 99 -12.49 -5.87 2.66
CA LEU A 99 -11.71 -5.56 1.46
C LEU A 99 -11.48 -4.05 1.36
N LYS A 100 -10.21 -3.65 1.29
CA LYS A 100 -9.78 -2.24 1.11
C LYS A 100 -10.44 -1.56 -0.09
N ASN A 101 -10.52 -2.23 -1.25
CA ASN A 101 -11.15 -1.63 -2.44
C ASN A 101 -12.67 -1.43 -2.30
N ILE A 102 -13.36 -2.22 -1.47
CA ILE A 102 -14.78 -2.00 -1.17
C ILE A 102 -14.93 -0.74 -0.30
N GLU A 103 -14.06 -0.56 0.69
CA GLU A 103 -14.01 0.67 1.50
C GLU A 103 -13.70 1.88 0.61
N ILE A 104 -12.74 1.77 -0.31
CA ILE A 104 -12.41 2.83 -1.28
C ILE A 104 -13.64 3.21 -2.10
N ILE A 105 -14.39 2.25 -2.66
CA ILE A 105 -15.60 2.54 -3.42
C ILE A 105 -16.63 3.26 -2.54
N ASN A 106 -16.91 2.72 -1.35
CA ASN A 106 -17.93 3.25 -0.44
C ASN A 106 -17.62 4.69 -0.02
N GLU A 107 -16.42 4.95 0.51
CA GLU A 107 -16.05 6.28 0.99
C GLU A 107 -15.88 7.28 -0.16
N THR A 108 -15.40 6.85 -1.33
CA THR A 108 -15.33 7.74 -2.50
C THR A 108 -16.72 8.15 -2.97
N CYS A 109 -17.68 7.22 -3.09
CA CYS A 109 -19.06 7.55 -3.47
C CYS A 109 -19.69 8.54 -2.47
N LYS A 110 -19.45 8.32 -1.18
CA LYS A 110 -19.92 9.18 -0.10
C LYS A 110 -19.29 10.58 -0.17
N LEU A 111 -17.99 10.69 -0.42
CA LEU A 111 -17.31 11.99 -0.60
C LEU A 111 -17.81 12.71 -1.86
N ALA A 112 -18.04 11.98 -2.94
CA ALA A 112 -18.56 12.52 -4.20
C ALA A 112 -20.06 12.85 -4.15
N GLY A 113 -20.78 12.42 -3.11
CA GLY A 113 -22.22 12.62 -2.98
C GLY A 113 -23.05 11.83 -3.99
N ILE A 114 -22.56 10.68 -4.45
CA ILE A 114 -23.25 9.81 -5.41
C ILE A 114 -23.73 8.51 -4.75
N GLU A 115 -24.64 7.81 -5.42
CA GLU A 115 -25.04 6.46 -5.01
C GLU A 115 -23.84 5.50 -5.07
N ARG A 116 -23.79 4.55 -4.14
CA ARG A 116 -22.77 3.50 -4.13
C ARG A 116 -22.80 2.73 -5.45
N LEU A 117 -21.65 2.63 -6.10
CA LEU A 117 -21.53 1.84 -7.34
C LEU A 117 -21.81 0.35 -7.11
N THR A 118 -22.62 -0.21 -8.00
CA THR A 118 -22.95 -1.63 -8.13
C THR A 118 -22.85 -2.03 -9.61
N PRO A 119 -22.80 -3.34 -9.92
CA PRO A 119 -22.91 -3.79 -11.30
C PRO A 119 -24.18 -3.29 -12.02
N ASP A 120 -25.25 -3.02 -11.28
CA ASP A 120 -26.55 -2.62 -11.84
C ASP A 120 -26.61 -1.13 -12.23
N ASN A 121 -25.78 -0.27 -11.61
CA ASN A 121 -25.81 1.18 -11.84
C ASN A 121 -24.55 1.75 -12.50
N VAL A 122 -23.56 0.91 -12.85
CA VAL A 122 -22.32 1.34 -13.52
C VAL A 122 -22.32 0.94 -15.00
N ASN A 123 -22.02 1.88 -15.90
CA ASN A 123 -21.89 1.59 -17.33
C ASN A 123 -20.53 0.94 -17.64
N ALA A 124 -20.45 -0.39 -17.64
CA ALA A 124 -19.23 -1.13 -17.91
C ALA A 124 -18.67 -1.01 -19.34
N LYS A 125 -19.33 -0.27 -20.24
CA LYS A 125 -18.89 -0.04 -21.64
C LYS A 125 -18.19 1.29 -21.86
N ASP A 126 -17.93 2.05 -20.80
CA ASP A 126 -17.29 3.36 -20.88
C ASP A 126 -15.81 3.26 -21.28
N GLU A 127 -15.51 3.60 -22.54
CA GLU A 127 -14.15 3.58 -23.10
C GLU A 127 -13.19 4.53 -22.40
N ALA A 128 -13.68 5.65 -21.85
CA ALA A 128 -12.80 6.60 -21.15
C ALA A 128 -12.32 6.03 -19.82
N VAL A 129 -13.21 5.35 -19.10
CA VAL A 129 -12.87 4.60 -17.88
C VAL A 129 -11.86 3.49 -18.20
N TRP A 130 -12.13 2.69 -19.24
CA TRP A 130 -11.19 1.66 -19.67
C TRP A 130 -9.84 2.23 -20.09
N GLY A 131 -9.81 3.38 -20.77
CA GLY A 131 -8.60 4.11 -21.10
C GLY A 131 -7.72 4.35 -19.87
N THR A 132 -8.29 4.87 -18.79
CA THR A 132 -7.52 5.08 -17.56
C THR A 132 -7.03 3.78 -16.91
N ILE A 133 -7.85 2.73 -16.92
CA ILE A 133 -7.48 1.42 -16.34
C ILE A 133 -6.23 0.87 -17.06
N ARG A 134 -6.17 1.02 -18.39
CA ARG A 134 -5.02 0.60 -19.21
C ARG A 134 -3.75 1.38 -18.92
N GLU A 135 -3.87 2.67 -18.63
CA GLU A 135 -2.71 3.54 -18.36
C GLU A 135 -2.00 3.18 -17.04
N SER A 136 -2.78 2.92 -15.99
CA SER A 136 -2.27 2.67 -14.64
C SER A 136 -3.16 1.71 -13.86
N GLY A 137 -2.55 0.72 -13.21
CA GLY A 137 -3.25 -0.17 -12.27
C GLY A 137 -3.40 0.38 -10.85
N LEU A 138 -2.99 1.63 -10.56
CA LEU A 138 -3.07 2.20 -9.21
C LEU A 138 -4.52 2.22 -8.68
N GLY A 139 -4.77 1.54 -7.56
CA GLY A 139 -6.10 1.42 -6.96
C GLY A 139 -7.09 0.56 -7.77
N ILE A 140 -6.62 -0.11 -8.84
CA ILE A 140 -7.42 -1.06 -9.61
C ILE A 140 -7.22 -2.44 -8.97
N PHE A 141 -8.27 -2.92 -8.30
CA PHE A 141 -8.22 -4.17 -7.56
C PHE A 141 -7.68 -5.34 -8.40
N GLN A 142 -6.75 -6.13 -7.84
CA GLN A 142 -5.98 -7.20 -8.50
C GLN A 142 -4.85 -6.77 -9.45
N TRP A 143 -4.79 -5.49 -9.84
CA TRP A 143 -3.90 -5.00 -10.91
C TRP A 143 -2.83 -4.00 -10.44
N GLU A 144 -2.58 -3.91 -9.13
CA GLU A 144 -1.67 -2.91 -8.55
C GLU A 144 -0.19 -3.32 -8.59
N SER A 145 0.10 -4.63 -8.67
CA SER A 145 1.48 -5.13 -8.72
C SER A 145 2.13 -4.83 -10.07
N GLU A 146 3.45 -4.65 -10.09
CA GLU A 146 4.18 -4.32 -11.33
C GLU A 146 4.01 -5.39 -12.41
N SER A 147 3.96 -6.67 -12.02
CA SER A 147 3.70 -7.77 -12.95
C SER A 147 2.30 -7.73 -13.52
N ALA A 148 1.28 -7.48 -12.68
CA ALA A 148 -0.10 -7.36 -13.12
C ALA A 148 -0.30 -6.13 -14.00
N GLN A 149 0.31 -4.99 -13.66
CA GLN A 149 0.25 -3.77 -14.48
C GLN A 149 0.86 -3.97 -15.87
N ARG A 150 2.00 -4.64 -15.96
CA ARG A 150 2.61 -4.98 -17.26
C ARG A 150 1.68 -5.87 -18.08
N TYR A 151 1.10 -6.89 -17.43
CA TYR A 151 0.16 -7.80 -18.09
C TYR A 151 -1.10 -7.08 -18.57
N LEU A 152 -1.68 -6.20 -17.75
CA LEU A 152 -2.85 -5.40 -18.10
C LEU A 152 -2.61 -4.55 -19.35
N LYS A 153 -1.44 -3.90 -19.44
CA LYS A 153 -1.05 -3.07 -20.59
C LYS A 153 -0.93 -3.86 -21.88
N GLU A 154 -0.44 -5.10 -21.80
CA GLU A 154 -0.34 -5.99 -22.96
C GLU A 154 -1.71 -6.51 -23.39
N LEU A 155 -2.46 -7.06 -22.43
CA LEU A 155 -3.80 -7.63 -22.63
C LEU A 155 -4.81 -6.61 -23.19
N PHE A 156 -4.73 -5.37 -22.75
CA PHE A 156 -5.60 -4.29 -23.21
C PHE A 156 -4.88 -3.32 -24.16
N SER A 157 -3.79 -3.75 -24.80
CA SER A 157 -3.20 -2.95 -25.88
C SER A 157 -4.17 -2.84 -27.06
N ASP A 158 -4.13 -1.73 -27.80
CA ASP A 158 -5.04 -1.51 -28.93
C ASP A 158 -4.94 -2.64 -29.97
N ASN A 159 -3.72 -3.10 -30.25
CA ASN A 159 -3.46 -4.23 -31.14
C ASN A 159 -4.05 -5.55 -30.62
N THR A 160 -3.95 -5.83 -29.33
CA THR A 160 -4.57 -7.03 -28.73
C THR A 160 -6.09 -6.94 -28.80
N ILE A 161 -6.67 -5.80 -28.43
CA ILE A 161 -8.13 -5.60 -28.47
C ILE A 161 -8.67 -5.73 -29.89
N GLU A 162 -7.98 -5.18 -30.90
CA GLU A 162 -8.37 -5.30 -32.31
C GLU A 162 -8.36 -6.77 -32.76
N LYS A 163 -7.30 -7.53 -32.46
CA LYS A 163 -7.25 -8.97 -32.75
C LYS A 163 -8.43 -9.72 -32.12
N ILE A 164 -8.76 -9.40 -30.87
CA ILE A 164 -9.87 -10.04 -30.15
C ILE A 164 -11.21 -9.69 -30.81
N LYS A 165 -11.46 -8.40 -31.10
CA LYS A 165 -12.69 -7.94 -31.76
C LYS A 165 -12.88 -8.57 -33.15
N ASN A 166 -11.80 -8.79 -33.90
CA ASN A 166 -11.85 -9.41 -35.24
C ASN A 166 -12.28 -10.88 -35.22
N GLN A 167 -12.18 -11.56 -34.08
CA GLN A 167 -12.44 -13.00 -33.93
C GLN A 167 -13.63 -13.27 -32.99
N ASN A 168 -14.02 -12.29 -32.18
CA ASN A 168 -15.17 -12.34 -31.30
C ASN A 168 -16.06 -11.09 -31.47
N GLU A 169 -17.13 -11.24 -32.23
CA GLU A 169 -18.13 -10.17 -32.49
C GLU A 169 -18.85 -9.71 -31.22
N ASN A 170 -18.90 -10.54 -30.18
CA ASN A 170 -19.53 -10.25 -28.88
C ASN A 170 -18.51 -9.74 -27.85
N PHE A 171 -17.40 -9.15 -28.29
CA PHE A 171 -16.36 -8.65 -27.41
C PHE A 171 -16.91 -7.71 -26.32
N ASN A 172 -16.50 -7.96 -25.08
CA ASN A 172 -16.80 -7.17 -23.90
C ASN A 172 -15.53 -7.00 -23.06
N TYR A 173 -15.22 -5.76 -22.67
CA TYR A 173 -14.07 -5.48 -21.83
C TYR A 173 -14.15 -6.13 -20.45
N MET A 174 -15.35 -6.23 -19.86
CA MET A 174 -15.51 -6.90 -18.57
C MET A 174 -15.15 -8.38 -18.66
N ASP A 175 -15.57 -9.05 -19.72
CA ASP A 175 -15.24 -10.46 -19.94
C ASP A 175 -13.72 -10.62 -20.10
N LEU A 176 -13.08 -9.76 -20.89
CA LEU A 176 -11.61 -9.74 -21.02
C LEU A 176 -10.91 -9.47 -19.68
N PHE A 177 -11.46 -8.58 -18.86
CA PHE A 177 -10.93 -8.24 -17.54
C PHE A 177 -11.05 -9.42 -16.56
N SER A 178 -12.18 -10.11 -16.56
CA SER A 178 -12.41 -11.35 -15.82
C SER A 178 -11.54 -12.50 -16.31
N ILE A 179 -11.26 -12.58 -17.60
CA ILE A 179 -10.33 -13.56 -18.15
C ILE A 179 -8.90 -13.24 -17.68
N GLY A 180 -8.51 -11.97 -17.76
CA GLY A 180 -7.23 -11.48 -17.26
C GLY A 180 -7.03 -11.77 -15.78
N ASN A 181 -8.05 -11.54 -14.94
CA ASN A 181 -8.03 -11.85 -13.50
C ASN A 181 -7.77 -13.33 -13.21
N GLY A 182 -8.29 -14.24 -14.04
CA GLY A 182 -7.98 -15.67 -13.97
C GLY A 182 -6.57 -15.98 -14.45
N ALA A 183 -6.14 -15.37 -15.56
CA ALA A 183 -4.86 -15.65 -16.22
C ALA A 183 -3.62 -15.17 -15.45
N ILE A 184 -3.75 -14.13 -14.61
CA ILE A 184 -2.64 -13.65 -13.76
C ILE A 184 -2.30 -14.60 -12.59
N ARG A 185 -3.07 -15.67 -12.40
CA ARG A 185 -2.81 -16.71 -11.39
C ARG A 185 -1.78 -17.73 -11.89
N PRO A 186 -1.17 -18.53 -10.98
CA PRO A 186 -0.32 -19.66 -11.38
C PRO A 186 -0.98 -20.61 -12.38
N SER A 187 -2.31 -20.82 -12.29
CA SER A 187 -3.06 -21.65 -13.24
C SER A 187 -3.06 -21.13 -14.68
N GLY A 188 -2.72 -19.85 -14.89
CA GLY A 188 -2.61 -19.23 -16.20
C GLY A 188 -1.21 -19.25 -16.80
N ASP A 189 -0.18 -19.76 -16.08
CA ASP A 189 1.23 -19.57 -16.47
C ASP A 189 1.55 -20.07 -17.88
N SER A 190 0.96 -21.19 -18.30
CA SER A 190 1.20 -21.80 -19.62
C SER A 190 0.57 -21.08 -20.80
N TYR A 191 -0.41 -20.20 -20.59
CA TYR A 191 -1.14 -19.53 -21.68
C TYR A 191 -1.24 -18.02 -21.55
N ARG A 192 -0.95 -17.45 -20.38
CA ARG A 192 -1.24 -16.04 -20.11
C ARG A 192 -0.60 -15.09 -21.11
N ASN A 193 0.62 -15.38 -21.57
CA ASN A 193 1.34 -14.50 -22.50
C ASN A 193 0.70 -14.51 -23.88
N ASP A 194 0.35 -15.69 -24.39
CA ASP A 194 -0.35 -15.81 -25.68
C ASP A 194 -1.72 -15.12 -25.62
N LEU A 195 -2.42 -15.27 -24.49
CA LEU A 195 -3.68 -14.60 -24.19
C LEU A 195 -3.52 -13.07 -24.19
N ALA A 196 -2.49 -12.54 -23.54
CA ALA A 196 -2.18 -11.11 -23.52
C ALA A 196 -1.80 -10.56 -24.91
N ALA A 197 -1.23 -11.39 -25.78
CA ALA A 197 -0.94 -11.05 -27.17
C ALA A 197 -2.17 -11.10 -28.10
N GLY A 198 -3.35 -11.47 -27.57
CA GLY A 198 -4.60 -11.63 -28.33
C GLY A 198 -4.59 -12.85 -29.26
N THR A 199 -3.84 -13.89 -28.90
CA THR A 199 -3.72 -15.11 -29.71
C THR A 199 -4.96 -15.97 -29.50
N PHE A 200 -5.62 -16.36 -30.59
CA PHE A 200 -6.68 -17.36 -30.55
C PHE A 200 -6.07 -18.74 -30.71
N LYS A 201 -6.28 -19.59 -29.71
CA LYS A 201 -5.76 -20.95 -29.74
C LYS A 201 -6.72 -21.86 -30.49
N ASP A 202 -6.24 -22.40 -31.60
CA ASP A 202 -6.87 -23.55 -32.25
C ASP A 202 -6.61 -24.80 -31.40
N ASN A 203 -7.68 -25.44 -30.96
CA ASN A 203 -7.68 -26.64 -30.13
C ASN A 203 -7.73 -27.92 -30.97
N GLY A 204 -7.61 -27.82 -32.30
CA GLY A 204 -7.54 -28.97 -33.21
C GLY A 204 -8.89 -29.64 -33.46
N HIS A 205 -9.99 -29.06 -32.99
CA HIS A 205 -11.36 -29.55 -33.24
C HIS A 205 -12.38 -28.42 -33.16
N GLU A 206 -13.31 -28.37 -34.11
CA GLU A 206 -14.31 -27.29 -34.24
C GLU A 206 -15.17 -27.14 -32.97
N ALA A 207 -15.68 -28.24 -32.42
CA ALA A 207 -16.49 -28.19 -31.20
C ALA A 207 -15.73 -27.65 -29.97
N LEU A 208 -14.41 -27.92 -29.86
CA LEU A 208 -13.59 -27.36 -28.78
C LEU A 208 -13.33 -25.86 -28.98
N ASN A 209 -13.12 -25.44 -30.23
CA ASN A 209 -12.94 -24.04 -30.58
C ASN A 209 -14.20 -23.23 -30.31
N GLU A 210 -15.38 -23.77 -30.61
CA GLU A 210 -16.65 -23.10 -30.28
C GLU A 210 -16.87 -23.06 -28.76
N PHE A 211 -16.61 -24.15 -28.04
CA PHE A 211 -16.72 -24.22 -26.57
C PHE A 211 -15.83 -23.18 -25.86
N LEU A 212 -14.61 -22.96 -26.35
CA LEU A 212 -13.62 -22.04 -25.75
C LEU A 212 -13.56 -20.66 -26.40
N LYS A 213 -14.45 -20.36 -27.35
CA LYS A 213 -14.42 -19.13 -28.15
C LYS A 213 -14.39 -17.86 -27.29
N ASN A 214 -15.22 -17.83 -26.25
CA ASN A 214 -15.34 -16.67 -25.35
C ASN A 214 -14.10 -16.45 -24.47
N THR A 215 -13.22 -17.46 -24.34
CA THR A 215 -11.96 -17.38 -23.60
C THR A 215 -10.73 -17.55 -24.50
N LEU A 216 -10.84 -17.11 -25.76
CA LEU A 216 -9.75 -17.07 -26.74
C LEU A 216 -9.14 -18.46 -27.04
N GLY A 217 -9.89 -19.53 -26.80
CA GLY A 217 -9.41 -20.90 -26.98
C GLY A 217 -8.68 -21.47 -25.75
N TYR A 218 -8.74 -20.82 -24.58
CA TYR A 218 -8.08 -21.27 -23.36
C TYR A 218 -9.07 -21.69 -22.26
N LEU A 219 -8.71 -22.72 -21.49
CA LEU A 219 -9.41 -23.09 -20.25
C LEU A 219 -8.95 -22.18 -19.11
N VAL A 220 -9.79 -21.23 -18.71
CA VAL A 220 -9.45 -20.22 -17.71
C VAL A 220 -10.07 -20.56 -16.35
N TYR A 221 -11.33 -20.99 -16.33
CA TYR A 221 -12.09 -21.16 -15.10
C TYR A 221 -12.27 -22.62 -14.66
N GLN A 222 -12.45 -22.82 -13.35
CA GLN A 222 -12.80 -24.13 -12.78
C GLN A 222 -14.09 -24.68 -13.38
N GLU A 223 -15.10 -23.84 -13.56
CA GLU A 223 -16.38 -24.21 -14.15
C GLU A 223 -16.24 -24.61 -15.62
N GLN A 224 -15.32 -23.98 -16.37
CA GLN A 224 -15.02 -24.39 -17.74
C GLN A 224 -14.36 -25.76 -17.79
N ILE A 225 -13.45 -26.07 -16.85
CA ILE A 225 -12.85 -27.41 -16.74
C ILE A 225 -13.94 -28.45 -16.43
N MET A 226 -14.88 -28.14 -15.54
CA MET A 226 -16.00 -29.03 -15.24
C MET A 226 -16.88 -29.28 -16.47
N ASN A 227 -17.29 -28.23 -17.18
CA ASN A 227 -18.10 -28.35 -18.39
C ASN A 227 -17.35 -29.12 -19.48
N TRP A 228 -16.04 -28.89 -19.63
CA TRP A 228 -15.21 -29.65 -20.58
C TRP A 228 -15.17 -31.15 -20.25
N LEU A 229 -15.09 -31.54 -18.98
CA LEU A 229 -15.16 -32.95 -18.57
C LEU A 229 -16.51 -33.58 -18.92
N VAL A 230 -17.60 -32.82 -18.81
CA VAL A 230 -18.94 -33.30 -19.15
C VAL A 230 -19.11 -33.43 -20.66
N GLU A 231 -18.77 -32.39 -21.41
CA GLU A 231 -19.02 -32.27 -22.85
C GLU A 231 -18.02 -33.03 -23.71
N PHE A 232 -16.81 -33.31 -23.22
CA PHE A 232 -15.75 -33.94 -24.00
C PHE A 232 -15.11 -35.17 -23.36
N CYS A 233 -15.44 -35.51 -22.09
CA CYS A 233 -14.90 -36.70 -21.42
C CYS A 233 -15.99 -37.67 -20.93
N GLY A 234 -17.27 -37.33 -21.09
CA GLY A 234 -18.40 -38.21 -20.72
C GLY A 234 -18.70 -38.28 -19.22
N TYR A 235 -18.21 -37.32 -18.43
CA TYR A 235 -18.49 -37.23 -17.00
C TYR A 235 -19.90 -36.69 -16.76
N SER A 236 -20.53 -37.07 -15.64
CA SER A 236 -21.64 -36.30 -15.07
C SER A 236 -21.12 -35.06 -14.35
N MET A 237 -21.99 -34.07 -14.13
CA MET A 237 -21.62 -32.85 -13.40
C MET A 237 -21.13 -33.15 -11.96
N SER A 238 -21.67 -34.19 -11.31
CA SER A 238 -21.25 -34.62 -9.98
C SER A 238 -19.85 -35.22 -9.98
N GLU A 239 -19.52 -36.02 -11.00
CA GLU A 239 -18.17 -36.57 -11.17
C GLU A 239 -17.17 -35.46 -11.53
N ALA A 240 -17.57 -34.50 -12.38
CA ALA A 240 -16.73 -33.36 -12.75
C ALA A 240 -16.36 -32.48 -11.54
N ASP A 241 -17.30 -32.21 -10.63
CA ASP A 241 -17.00 -31.49 -9.38
C ASP A 241 -16.09 -32.31 -8.44
N THR A 242 -16.22 -33.64 -8.45
CA THR A 242 -15.31 -34.53 -7.71
C THR A 242 -13.89 -34.46 -8.27
N VAL A 243 -13.74 -34.42 -9.60
CA VAL A 243 -12.46 -34.20 -10.28
C VAL A 243 -11.89 -32.82 -9.92
N ARG A 244 -12.70 -31.75 -10.00
CA ARG A 244 -12.29 -30.37 -9.62
C ARG A 244 -11.74 -30.32 -8.19
N ARG A 245 -12.45 -30.91 -7.22
CA ARG A 245 -11.97 -31.01 -5.82
C ARG A 245 -10.70 -31.84 -5.69
N GLY A 246 -10.55 -32.87 -6.52
CA GLY A 246 -9.39 -33.75 -6.52
C GLY A 246 -8.14 -33.08 -7.12
N ILE A 247 -8.28 -32.26 -8.16
CA ILE A 247 -7.19 -31.48 -8.78
C ILE A 247 -6.53 -30.54 -7.75
N ALA A 248 -7.31 -29.95 -6.84
CA ALA A 248 -6.79 -29.07 -5.79
C ALA A 248 -6.03 -29.82 -4.66
N LYS A 249 -6.03 -31.16 -4.64
CA LYS A 249 -5.36 -31.97 -3.60
C LYS A 249 -3.95 -32.35 -4.03
N LYS A 250 -3.02 -32.38 -3.08
CA LYS A 250 -1.64 -32.82 -3.29
C LYS A 250 -1.61 -34.25 -3.87
N GLY A 251 -1.03 -34.41 -5.07
CA GLY A 251 -0.96 -35.70 -5.77
C GLY A 251 -2.30 -36.18 -6.35
N GLY A 252 -3.34 -35.34 -6.32
CA GLY A 252 -4.69 -35.67 -6.79
C GLY A 252 -4.80 -35.63 -8.31
N THR A 253 -4.20 -34.61 -8.94
CA THR A 253 -4.15 -34.48 -10.39
C THR A 253 -3.55 -35.71 -11.05
N GLU A 254 -2.39 -36.19 -10.61
CA GLU A 254 -1.70 -37.35 -11.19
C GLU A 254 -2.55 -38.63 -11.17
N LYS A 255 -3.41 -38.79 -10.15
CA LYS A 255 -4.31 -39.93 -10.02
C LYS A 255 -5.52 -39.86 -10.95
N LEU A 256 -5.99 -38.65 -11.27
CA LEU A 256 -7.18 -38.42 -12.08
C LEU A 256 -6.88 -38.37 -13.59
N LEU A 257 -5.65 -37.99 -13.96
CA LEU A 257 -5.24 -37.86 -15.36
C LEU A 257 -5.47 -39.12 -16.21
N PRO A 258 -5.21 -40.37 -15.74
CA PRO A 258 -5.47 -41.56 -16.55
C PRO A 258 -6.95 -41.71 -16.95
N ASP A 259 -7.87 -41.48 -16.02
CA ASP A 259 -9.30 -41.61 -16.25
C ASP A 259 -9.82 -40.48 -17.17
N ILE A 260 -9.35 -39.25 -16.95
CA ILE A 260 -9.67 -38.10 -17.82
C ILE A 260 -9.21 -38.38 -19.25
N LYS A 261 -7.98 -38.90 -19.43
CA LYS A 261 -7.44 -39.25 -20.76
C LYS A 261 -8.28 -40.31 -21.45
N LYS A 262 -8.63 -41.37 -20.73
CA LYS A 262 -9.46 -42.44 -21.27
C LYS A 262 -10.83 -41.92 -21.70
N GLY A 263 -11.50 -41.18 -20.81
CA GLY A 263 -12.81 -40.58 -21.08
C GLY A 263 -12.80 -39.69 -22.32
N PHE A 264 -11.81 -38.79 -22.43
CA PHE A 264 -11.67 -37.91 -23.60
C PHE A 264 -11.49 -38.69 -24.91
N ILE A 265 -10.58 -39.66 -24.94
CA ILE A 265 -10.29 -40.44 -26.15
C ILE A 265 -11.52 -41.24 -26.59
N GLU A 266 -12.22 -41.90 -25.64
CA GLU A 266 -13.43 -42.67 -25.93
C GLU A 266 -14.56 -41.76 -26.43
N TYR A 267 -14.74 -40.59 -25.80
CA TYR A 267 -15.78 -39.64 -26.17
C TYR A 267 -15.55 -39.05 -27.56
N MET A 268 -14.32 -38.60 -27.86
CA MET A 268 -13.99 -37.99 -29.15
C MET A 268 -14.11 -38.98 -30.30
N LYS A 269 -13.67 -40.24 -30.12
CA LYS A 269 -13.86 -41.30 -31.12
C LYS A 269 -15.33 -41.62 -31.35
N LYS A 270 -16.11 -41.72 -30.27
CA LYS A 270 -17.52 -42.14 -30.35
C LYS A 270 -18.44 -41.06 -30.93
N ASN A 271 -18.27 -39.81 -30.51
CA ASN A 271 -19.21 -38.74 -30.83
C ASN A 271 -18.75 -37.84 -31.99
N TYR A 272 -17.45 -37.82 -32.29
CA TYR A 272 -16.88 -36.94 -33.33
C TYR A 272 -16.06 -37.68 -34.40
N ASP A 273 -15.94 -39.02 -34.34
CA ASP A 273 -15.13 -39.84 -35.27
C ASP A 273 -13.66 -39.36 -35.39
N GLU A 274 -13.12 -38.80 -34.30
CA GLU A 274 -11.79 -38.20 -34.28
C GLU A 274 -10.69 -39.29 -34.35
N LYS A 275 -9.76 -39.13 -35.29
CA LYS A 275 -8.71 -40.11 -35.58
C LYS A 275 -7.52 -40.00 -34.65
N ASN A 276 -7.22 -38.80 -34.15
CA ASN A 276 -6.09 -38.56 -33.25
C ASN A 276 -6.45 -37.68 -32.04
N PRO A 277 -7.34 -38.16 -31.14
CA PRO A 277 -7.75 -37.39 -29.98
C PRO A 277 -6.61 -37.14 -28.98
N GLU A 278 -5.56 -37.96 -28.98
CA GLU A 278 -4.42 -37.81 -28.08
C GLU A 278 -3.60 -36.54 -28.36
N SER A 279 -3.42 -36.14 -29.62
CA SER A 279 -2.73 -34.88 -29.95
C SER A 279 -3.53 -33.66 -29.51
N ILE A 280 -4.86 -33.74 -29.58
CA ILE A 280 -5.78 -32.67 -29.16
C ILE A 280 -5.74 -32.50 -27.64
N LEU A 281 -5.62 -33.59 -26.89
CA LEU A 281 -5.71 -33.59 -25.43
C LEU A 281 -4.48 -32.99 -24.72
N ASN A 282 -3.28 -33.13 -25.29
CA ASN A 282 -2.03 -32.78 -24.60
C ASN A 282 -1.98 -31.35 -24.02
N PRO A 283 -2.42 -30.29 -24.73
CA PRO A 283 -2.46 -28.94 -24.18
C PRO A 283 -3.43 -28.78 -23.00
N PHE A 284 -4.56 -29.49 -23.00
CA PHE A 284 -5.55 -29.45 -21.93
C PHE A 284 -5.03 -30.10 -20.64
N ILE A 285 -4.24 -31.16 -20.78
CA ILE A 285 -3.59 -31.82 -19.64
C ILE A 285 -2.61 -30.88 -18.94
N GLN A 286 -1.89 -30.04 -19.69
CA GLN A 286 -1.01 -29.04 -19.08
C GLN A 286 -1.82 -28.01 -18.28
N VAL A 287 -2.91 -27.49 -18.86
CA VAL A 287 -3.78 -26.54 -18.13
C VAL A 287 -4.41 -27.15 -16.88
N ILE A 288 -4.83 -28.43 -16.93
CA ILE A 288 -5.35 -29.15 -15.75
C ILE A 288 -4.28 -29.30 -14.66
N LYS A 289 -3.01 -29.49 -15.04
CA LYS A 289 -1.90 -29.52 -14.09
C LYS A 289 -1.68 -28.14 -13.48
N ASP A 290 -1.64 -27.08 -14.29
CA ASP A 290 -1.46 -25.71 -13.79
C ASP A 290 -2.63 -25.30 -12.88
N ALA A 291 -3.86 -25.75 -13.19
CA ALA A 291 -5.05 -25.52 -12.37
C ALA A 291 -4.97 -26.13 -10.96
N SER A 292 -4.10 -27.12 -10.74
CA SER A 292 -3.84 -27.67 -9.40
C SER A 292 -3.14 -26.69 -8.46
N ASP A 293 -2.43 -25.69 -9.01
CA ASP A 293 -1.69 -24.73 -8.22
C ASP A 293 -2.51 -23.50 -7.82
N TYR A 294 -3.56 -23.10 -8.57
CA TYR A 294 -4.59 -22.12 -8.13
C TYR A 294 -5.71 -21.88 -9.16
N GLY A 295 -6.46 -22.90 -9.60
CA GLY A 295 -7.57 -22.69 -10.55
C GLY A 295 -8.58 -21.65 -10.04
N PHE A 296 -9.03 -20.73 -10.89
CA PHE A 296 -9.90 -19.62 -10.49
C PHE A 296 -11.36 -19.85 -10.91
N SER A 297 -12.32 -19.42 -10.10
CA SER A 297 -13.76 -19.59 -10.38
C SER A 297 -14.32 -18.35 -11.07
N VAL A 298 -15.22 -18.54 -12.05
CA VAL A 298 -15.91 -17.43 -12.71
C VAL A 298 -16.73 -16.60 -11.71
N ASN A 299 -17.37 -17.27 -10.74
CA ASN A 299 -18.17 -16.65 -9.68
C ASN A 299 -17.35 -15.76 -8.73
N HIS A 300 -16.02 -15.90 -8.78
CA HIS A 300 -15.10 -15.06 -8.04
C HIS A 300 -14.43 -14.03 -8.96
N SER A 301 -14.15 -14.40 -10.22
CA SER A 301 -13.53 -13.48 -11.18
C SER A 301 -14.41 -12.31 -11.53
N ASP A 302 -15.66 -12.56 -11.89
CA ASP A 302 -16.57 -11.50 -12.36
C ASP A 302 -16.84 -10.44 -11.28
N PRO A 303 -17.23 -10.79 -10.04
CA PRO A 303 -17.43 -9.78 -9.01
C PRO A 303 -16.15 -8.99 -8.70
N TYR A 304 -14.99 -9.63 -8.76
CA TYR A 304 -13.70 -8.98 -8.49
C TYR A 304 -13.33 -8.01 -9.62
N SER A 305 -13.64 -8.38 -10.87
CA SER A 305 -13.54 -7.49 -12.03
C SER A 305 -14.43 -6.25 -11.85
N TYR A 306 -15.67 -6.40 -11.36
CA TYR A 306 -16.55 -5.26 -11.11
C TYR A 306 -16.04 -4.33 -10.00
N ILE A 307 -15.37 -4.87 -8.98
CA ILE A 307 -14.68 -4.04 -7.97
C ILE A 307 -13.57 -3.23 -8.64
N GLY A 308 -12.72 -3.88 -9.43
CA GLY A 308 -11.64 -3.20 -10.16
C GLY A 308 -12.15 -2.13 -11.12
N TYR A 309 -13.22 -2.43 -11.86
CA TYR A 309 -13.87 -1.47 -12.76
C TYR A 309 -14.51 -0.31 -12.00
N GLY A 310 -15.22 -0.56 -10.90
CA GLY A 310 -15.80 0.47 -10.05
C GLY A 310 -14.75 1.44 -9.49
N CYS A 311 -13.58 0.92 -9.09
CA CYS A 311 -12.44 1.77 -8.73
C CYS A 311 -11.95 2.61 -9.91
N GLY A 312 -11.84 2.02 -11.11
CA GLY A 312 -11.46 2.75 -12.33
C GLY A 312 -12.45 3.85 -12.70
N TYR A 313 -13.75 3.58 -12.58
CA TYR A 313 -14.82 4.55 -12.83
C TYR A 313 -14.70 5.75 -11.90
N LEU A 314 -14.58 5.50 -10.60
CA LEU A 314 -14.42 6.56 -9.60
C LEU A 314 -13.11 7.34 -9.79
N ARG A 315 -12.02 6.65 -10.14
CA ARG A 315 -10.74 7.30 -10.42
C ARG A 315 -10.81 8.22 -11.64
N TYR A 316 -11.66 7.93 -12.63
CA TYR A 316 -11.82 8.79 -13.80
C TYR A 316 -12.80 9.95 -13.56
N TYR A 317 -13.99 9.67 -13.01
CA TYR A 317 -15.06 10.68 -12.86
C TYR A 317 -14.97 11.47 -11.55
N HIS A 318 -14.40 10.90 -10.50
CA HIS A 318 -14.24 11.50 -9.16
C HIS A 318 -12.79 11.35 -8.66
N PRO A 319 -11.77 11.78 -9.45
CA PRO A 319 -10.36 11.54 -9.14
C PRO A 319 -9.95 12.16 -7.81
N LEU A 320 -10.48 13.33 -7.48
CA LEU A 320 -10.11 14.06 -6.27
C LEU A 320 -10.56 13.32 -5.01
N GLU A 321 -11.82 12.87 -4.98
CA GLU A 321 -12.40 12.07 -3.90
C GLU A 321 -11.76 10.69 -3.83
N PHE A 322 -11.54 10.03 -4.98
CA PHE A 322 -10.92 8.71 -5.05
C PHE A 322 -9.51 8.72 -4.48
N LEU A 323 -8.68 9.68 -4.90
CA LEU A 323 -7.30 9.78 -4.44
C LEU A 323 -7.21 10.20 -2.97
N THR A 324 -8.16 11.01 -2.49
CA THR A 324 -8.27 11.33 -1.07
C THR A 324 -8.56 10.07 -0.24
N THR A 325 -9.49 9.24 -0.70
CA THR A 325 -9.82 7.96 -0.05
C THR A 325 -8.64 6.98 -0.11
N MET A 326 -7.93 6.89 -1.23
CA MET A 326 -6.71 6.08 -1.36
C MET A 326 -5.63 6.49 -0.36
N LEU A 327 -5.40 7.80 -0.17
CA LEU A 327 -4.44 8.31 0.82
C LEU A 327 -4.84 7.94 2.26
N ASN A 328 -6.14 7.97 2.57
CA ASN A 328 -6.67 7.64 3.89
C ASN A 328 -6.68 6.14 4.20
N THR A 329 -6.86 5.30 3.19
CA THR A 329 -6.91 3.83 3.33
C THR A 329 -5.52 3.17 3.24
N ALA A 330 -4.44 3.96 3.05
CA ALA A 330 -3.08 3.44 3.04
C ALA A 330 -2.64 2.95 4.44
N ASP A 331 -2.25 1.67 4.50
CA ASP A 331 -1.99 0.93 5.74
C ASP A 331 -0.89 -0.14 5.57
N GLY A 332 -0.56 -0.83 6.67
CA GLY A 332 0.40 -1.93 6.66
C GLY A 332 1.83 -1.54 6.29
N GLN A 333 2.60 -2.51 5.78
CA GLN A 333 4.01 -2.35 5.43
C GLN A 333 4.22 -1.52 4.16
N GLU A 334 3.26 -1.53 3.23
CA GLU A 334 3.33 -0.80 1.95
C GLU A 334 2.80 0.65 2.06
N LYS A 335 2.28 1.08 3.22
CA LYS A 335 1.66 2.40 3.42
C LYS A 335 2.41 3.58 2.79
N MET A 336 3.71 3.67 3.02
CA MET A 336 4.52 4.79 2.51
C MET A 336 4.63 4.77 0.98
N LYS A 337 4.70 3.57 0.39
CA LYS A 337 4.76 3.38 -1.05
C LYS A 337 3.41 3.68 -1.71
N ASP A 338 2.31 3.26 -1.08
CA ASP A 338 0.95 3.58 -1.54
C ASP A 338 0.70 5.09 -1.53
N ILE A 339 1.09 5.78 -0.46
CA ILE A 339 0.99 7.25 -0.36
C ILE A 339 1.84 7.93 -1.44
N ALA A 340 3.07 7.47 -1.67
CA ALA A 340 3.96 8.03 -2.69
C ALA A 340 3.38 7.87 -4.10
N LYS A 341 2.96 6.66 -4.48
CA LYS A 341 2.35 6.38 -5.79
C LYS A 341 1.06 7.17 -6.00
N THR A 342 0.23 7.27 -4.96
CA THR A 342 -1.02 8.04 -4.99
C THR A 342 -0.75 9.54 -5.15
N THR A 343 0.27 10.05 -4.45
CA THR A 343 0.70 11.44 -4.58
C THR A 343 1.23 11.76 -5.98
N GLU A 344 2.08 10.90 -6.53
CA GLU A 344 2.62 11.05 -7.89
C GLU A 344 1.51 11.06 -8.94
N TYR A 345 0.55 10.14 -8.82
CA TYR A 345 -0.60 10.08 -9.72
C TYR A 345 -1.55 11.27 -9.56
N ALA A 346 -1.77 11.77 -8.33
CA ALA A 346 -2.53 13.01 -8.12
C ALA A 346 -1.85 14.20 -8.84
N VAL A 347 -0.53 14.32 -8.69
CA VAL A 347 0.24 15.40 -9.33
C VAL A 347 0.20 15.30 -10.85
N SER A 348 0.26 14.10 -11.43
CA SER A 348 0.16 13.92 -12.89
C SER A 348 -1.21 14.33 -13.44
N LEU A 349 -2.27 14.25 -12.64
CA LEU A 349 -3.60 14.77 -12.94
C LEU A 349 -3.78 16.26 -12.62
N GLY A 350 -2.73 16.95 -12.17
CA GLY A 350 -2.80 18.37 -11.78
C GLY A 350 -3.46 18.63 -10.42
N ILE A 351 -3.70 17.59 -9.61
CA ILE A 351 -4.22 17.69 -8.25
C ILE A 351 -3.05 17.97 -7.29
N LYS A 352 -3.19 19.03 -6.48
CA LYS A 352 -2.13 19.45 -5.55
C LYS A 352 -2.26 18.76 -4.21
N ILE A 353 -1.22 18.08 -3.75
CA ILE A 353 -1.13 17.63 -2.35
C ILE A 353 -0.55 18.77 -1.50
N LYS A 354 -1.36 19.34 -0.59
CA LYS A 354 -1.00 20.50 0.23
C LYS A 354 -0.70 20.09 1.67
N PRO A 355 0.26 20.77 2.34
CA PRO A 355 0.54 20.54 3.76
C PRO A 355 -0.69 20.87 4.61
N ILE A 356 -0.61 20.53 5.90
CA ILE A 356 -1.69 20.85 6.84
C ILE A 356 -1.99 22.35 6.85
N GLN A 357 -3.26 22.71 6.86
CA GLN A 357 -3.68 24.11 6.86
C GLN A 357 -4.97 24.31 7.66
N PHE A 358 -5.01 25.36 8.47
CA PHE A 358 -6.20 25.75 9.21
C PHE A 358 -7.37 25.97 8.26
N ARG A 359 -8.57 25.59 8.70
CA ARG A 359 -9.84 25.56 7.93
C ARG A 359 -9.93 24.51 6.81
N LYS A 360 -8.83 23.84 6.45
CA LYS A 360 -8.77 22.96 5.27
C LYS A 360 -8.47 21.51 5.65
N SER A 361 -7.56 21.27 6.59
CA SER A 361 -7.20 19.92 7.05
C SER A 361 -8.13 19.40 8.15
N GLN A 362 -8.37 18.09 8.12
CA GLN A 362 -9.10 17.30 9.13
C GLN A 362 -8.15 16.32 9.83
N ALA A 363 -8.70 15.37 10.61
CA ALA A 363 -7.92 14.24 11.12
C ALA A 363 -7.28 13.44 9.97
N ASP A 364 -8.10 13.11 8.98
CA ASP A 364 -7.71 12.42 7.75
C ASP A 364 -7.39 13.42 6.62
N TYR A 365 -6.86 12.94 5.50
CA TYR A 365 -6.72 13.75 4.28
C TYR A 365 -8.10 14.26 3.86
N ASN A 366 -8.16 15.54 3.48
CA ASN A 366 -9.39 16.20 3.10
C ASN A 366 -9.23 16.93 1.76
N HIS A 367 -10.19 16.79 0.86
CA HIS A 367 -10.14 17.43 -0.46
C HIS A 367 -10.76 18.83 -0.48
N SER A 368 -10.39 19.61 -1.49
CA SER A 368 -10.97 20.90 -1.83
C SER A 368 -11.21 20.97 -3.33
N ASN A 369 -12.48 20.92 -3.73
CA ASN A 369 -12.91 21.06 -5.12
C ASN A 369 -12.50 22.42 -5.71
N GLU A 370 -12.67 23.50 -4.94
CA GLU A 370 -12.34 24.87 -5.36
C GLU A 370 -10.86 25.04 -5.71
N GLU A 371 -9.96 24.38 -4.97
CA GLU A 371 -8.51 24.55 -5.13
C GLU A 371 -7.86 23.42 -5.94
N ASN A 372 -8.66 22.44 -6.38
CA ASN A 372 -8.22 21.16 -6.96
C ASN A 372 -7.05 20.56 -6.16
N ALA A 373 -7.26 20.38 -4.86
CA ALA A 373 -6.21 20.04 -3.91
C ALA A 373 -6.67 19.06 -2.83
N ILE A 374 -5.73 18.26 -2.33
CA ILE A 374 -5.91 17.38 -1.18
C ILE A 374 -4.99 17.89 -0.06
N TYR A 375 -5.57 18.23 1.08
CA TYR A 375 -4.86 18.64 2.27
C TYR A 375 -4.51 17.42 3.12
N LYS A 376 -3.28 17.37 3.61
CA LYS A 376 -2.83 16.30 4.51
C LYS A 376 -3.65 16.29 5.80
N GLY A 377 -3.87 15.07 6.30
CA GLY A 377 -4.49 14.83 7.60
C GLY A 377 -3.56 15.16 8.77
N MET A 378 -4.16 15.45 9.92
CA MET A 378 -3.48 15.87 11.13
C MET A 378 -3.30 14.74 12.16
N GLU A 379 -4.04 13.63 12.05
CA GLU A 379 -4.04 12.57 13.07
C GLU A 379 -2.68 11.89 13.21
N SER A 380 -1.95 11.69 12.11
CA SER A 380 -0.63 11.05 12.14
C SER A 380 0.48 11.92 12.69
N ILE A 381 0.21 13.20 12.99
CA ILE A 381 1.21 14.12 13.55
C ILE A 381 1.44 13.75 15.01
N LYS A 382 2.72 13.59 15.39
CA LYS A 382 3.12 13.24 16.74
C LYS A 382 2.48 14.19 17.76
N PHE A 383 1.86 13.61 18.80
CA PHE A 383 1.11 14.30 19.86
C PHE A 383 -0.25 14.89 19.47
N LEU A 384 -0.69 14.79 18.21
CA LEU A 384 -2.07 15.11 17.83
C LEU A 384 -2.96 13.86 17.90
N ASN A 385 -4.26 14.08 17.77
CA ASN A 385 -5.27 13.03 17.70
C ASN A 385 -6.46 13.50 16.86
N ARG A 386 -7.31 12.54 16.47
CA ARG A 386 -8.54 12.80 15.69
C ARG A 386 -9.42 13.88 16.31
N LYS A 387 -9.71 13.78 17.63
CA LYS A 387 -10.61 14.71 18.32
C LYS A 387 -10.17 16.17 18.17
N VAL A 388 -8.90 16.48 18.46
CA VAL A 388 -8.38 17.85 18.32
C VAL A 388 -8.43 18.32 16.86
N SER A 389 -8.11 17.44 15.92
CA SER A 389 -8.11 17.77 14.49
C SER A 389 -9.52 18.13 13.99
N GLU A 390 -10.54 17.36 14.39
CA GLU A 390 -11.93 17.63 14.03
C GLU A 390 -12.48 18.89 14.73
N GLU A 391 -12.14 19.12 16.01
CA GLU A 391 -12.52 20.36 16.71
C GLU A 391 -11.93 21.60 16.01
N LEU A 392 -10.67 21.54 15.56
CA LEU A 392 -10.03 22.61 14.81
C LEU A 392 -10.67 22.83 13.44
N TYR A 393 -11.01 21.76 12.73
CA TYR A 393 -11.72 21.85 11.45
C TYR A 393 -13.13 22.42 11.62
N GLY A 394 -13.80 22.14 12.74
CA GLY A 394 -15.09 22.73 13.09
C GLY A 394 -15.08 24.27 13.19
N LEU A 395 -13.91 24.88 13.36
CA LEU A 395 -13.73 26.34 13.39
C LEU A 395 -13.54 26.96 11.98
N LYS A 396 -13.67 26.19 10.90
CA LYS A 396 -13.36 26.64 9.53
C LYS A 396 -14.16 27.84 9.04
N GLU A 397 -15.39 28.03 9.52
CA GLU A 397 -16.26 29.16 9.12
C GLU A 397 -16.10 30.39 10.04
N SER A 398 -15.50 30.21 11.23
CA SER A 398 -15.37 31.27 12.23
C SER A 398 -14.36 32.34 11.80
N ARG A 399 -14.73 33.62 11.86
CA ARG A 399 -13.84 34.73 11.53
C ARG A 399 -13.15 35.29 12.77
N TYR A 400 -11.88 35.64 12.63
CA TYR A 400 -11.04 36.17 13.70
C TYR A 400 -10.31 37.40 13.17
N GLU A 401 -10.33 38.50 13.92
CA GLU A 401 -9.63 39.73 13.53
C GLU A 401 -8.12 39.60 13.79
N THR A 402 -7.75 38.95 14.89
CA THR A 402 -6.35 38.74 15.27
C THR A 402 -6.07 37.28 15.64
N PHE A 403 -4.78 36.92 15.74
CA PHE A 403 -4.42 35.58 16.19
C PHE A 403 -4.83 35.35 17.65
N CYS A 404 -4.77 36.39 18.49
CA CYS A 404 -5.28 36.33 19.87
C CYS A 404 -6.77 35.97 19.95
N ASP A 405 -7.62 36.41 19.01
CA ASP A 405 -9.03 36.00 18.97
C ASP A 405 -9.19 34.50 18.72
N LEU A 406 -8.39 33.97 17.80
CA LEU A 406 -8.34 32.52 17.56
C LEU A 406 -7.88 31.80 18.83
N LEU A 407 -6.79 32.25 19.46
CA LEU A 407 -6.24 31.62 20.68
C LEU A 407 -7.26 31.54 21.81
N VAL A 408 -8.07 32.59 22.01
CA VAL A 408 -9.18 32.56 22.97
C VAL A 408 -10.19 31.47 22.60
N ASN A 409 -10.64 31.43 21.35
CA ASN A 409 -11.62 30.43 20.91
C ASN A 409 -11.07 29.00 21.08
N LEU A 410 -9.79 28.77 20.74
CA LEU A 410 -9.12 27.48 20.94
C LEU A 410 -9.14 27.04 22.41
N ILE A 411 -8.81 27.93 23.34
CA ILE A 411 -8.81 27.62 24.79
C ILE A 411 -10.22 27.39 25.33
N GLU A 412 -11.19 28.18 24.88
CA GLU A 412 -12.55 28.14 25.40
C GLU A 412 -13.33 26.93 24.84
N ASN A 413 -13.14 26.58 23.57
CA ASN A 413 -14.03 25.68 22.83
C ASN A 413 -13.37 24.41 22.28
N THR A 414 -12.06 24.20 22.49
CA THR A 414 -11.38 22.99 22.02
C THR A 414 -10.58 22.30 23.13
N SER A 415 -10.18 21.06 22.87
CA SER A 415 -9.29 20.26 23.69
C SER A 415 -7.81 20.38 23.27
N CYS A 416 -7.50 21.27 22.32
CA CYS A 416 -6.14 21.53 21.86
C CYS A 416 -5.29 22.10 23.02
N ASN A 417 -4.27 21.36 23.42
CA ASN A 417 -3.38 21.79 24.50
C ASN A 417 -2.21 22.64 24.00
N ALA A 418 -1.48 23.26 24.94
CA ALA A 418 -0.33 24.13 24.66
C ALA A 418 0.73 23.48 23.75
N ARG A 419 1.05 22.20 23.97
CA ARG A 419 2.04 21.47 23.17
C ARG A 419 1.56 21.29 21.74
N GLN A 420 0.31 20.87 21.56
CA GLN A 420 -0.31 20.66 20.26
C GLN A 420 -0.38 21.96 19.47
N LEU A 421 -0.74 23.06 20.13
CA LEU A 421 -0.82 24.38 19.53
C LEU A 421 0.54 24.89 19.04
N GLN A 422 1.60 24.78 19.86
CA GLN A 422 2.95 25.13 19.43
C GLN A 422 3.44 24.27 18.26
N ILE A 423 3.12 22.97 18.25
CA ILE A 423 3.42 22.08 17.11
C ILE A 423 2.74 22.60 15.83
N LEU A 424 1.44 22.90 15.89
CA LEU A 424 0.68 23.41 14.75
C LEU A 424 1.21 24.74 14.22
N ILE A 425 1.59 25.66 15.11
CA ILE A 425 2.21 26.93 14.71
C ILE A 425 3.53 26.65 13.98
N LYS A 426 4.41 25.80 14.53
CA LYS A 426 5.70 25.45 13.91
C LYS A 426 5.58 24.72 12.58
N LEU A 427 4.50 23.95 12.39
CA LEU A 427 4.15 23.30 11.13
C LEU A 427 3.45 24.24 10.14
N ASN A 428 3.35 25.54 10.44
CA ASN A 428 2.75 26.57 9.61
C ASN A 428 1.25 26.35 9.32
N PHE A 429 0.54 25.67 10.23
CA PHE A 429 -0.89 25.38 10.08
C PHE A 429 -1.73 26.67 10.04
N PHE A 430 -1.36 27.67 10.84
CA PHE A 430 -2.06 28.95 10.99
C PHE A 430 -1.53 30.05 10.06
N LYS A 431 -0.98 29.69 8.89
CA LYS A 431 -0.33 30.64 7.97
C LYS A 431 -1.18 31.86 7.56
N GLU A 432 -2.51 31.77 7.65
CA GLU A 432 -3.41 32.90 7.37
C GLU A 432 -3.25 34.06 8.37
N PHE A 433 -2.68 33.79 9.56
CA PHE A 433 -2.49 34.77 10.62
C PHE A 433 -1.09 35.38 10.67
N GLY A 434 -0.11 34.79 9.99
CA GLY A 434 1.28 35.24 10.08
C GLY A 434 2.32 34.15 9.87
N GLY A 435 3.58 34.55 10.00
CA GLY A 435 4.72 33.62 9.91
C GLY A 435 4.92 32.80 11.18
N THR A 436 5.61 31.68 11.06
CA THR A 436 5.77 30.70 12.16
C THR A 436 6.46 31.27 13.40
N ASN A 437 7.48 32.12 13.25
CA ASN A 437 8.19 32.76 14.36
C ASN A 437 7.34 33.87 15.00
N GLU A 438 6.66 34.67 14.17
CA GLU A 438 5.72 35.72 14.59
C GLU A 438 4.60 35.15 15.48
N LEU A 439 3.94 34.09 15.02
CA LEU A 439 2.85 33.45 15.75
C LEU A 439 3.31 32.75 17.02
N LEU A 440 4.52 32.19 17.06
CA LEU A 440 5.11 31.65 18.30
C LEU A 440 5.32 32.75 19.33
N MET A 441 5.86 33.91 18.93
CA MET A 441 6.06 35.03 19.85
C MET A 441 4.74 35.57 20.39
N ILE A 442 3.72 35.69 19.53
CA ILE A 442 2.38 36.10 19.95
C ILE A 442 1.80 35.09 20.94
N TYR A 443 1.93 33.78 20.65
CA TYR A 443 1.47 32.73 21.55
C TYR A 443 2.18 32.77 22.91
N GLU A 444 3.50 32.93 22.94
CA GLU A 444 4.27 33.00 24.19
C GLU A 444 3.88 34.22 25.02
N GLU A 445 3.69 35.39 24.40
CA GLU A 445 3.18 36.57 25.10
C GLU A 445 1.75 36.34 25.59
N PHE A 446 0.88 35.73 24.78
CA PHE A 446 -0.52 35.45 25.14
C PHE A 446 -0.65 34.49 26.33
N ALA A 447 0.12 33.39 26.33
CA ALA A 447 0.03 32.30 27.30
C ALA A 447 0.92 32.50 28.53
N ASN A 448 2.11 33.09 28.36
CA ASN A 448 3.16 33.17 29.39
C ASN A 448 3.59 34.61 29.73
N GLY A 449 3.17 35.61 28.95
CA GLY A 449 3.48 37.01 29.21
C GLY A 449 2.75 37.58 30.44
N LYS A 450 3.06 38.84 30.77
CA LYS A 450 2.36 39.55 31.86
C LYS A 450 0.87 39.62 31.54
N GLU A 451 0.01 39.39 32.54
CA GLU A 451 -1.44 39.34 32.35
C GLU A 451 -1.92 38.28 31.33
N ALA A 452 -1.25 37.12 31.29
CA ALA A 452 -1.62 35.99 30.44
C ALA A 452 -3.12 35.65 30.47
N TYR A 453 -3.69 35.28 29.32
CA TYR A 453 -5.07 34.83 29.25
C TYR A 453 -5.22 33.44 29.87
N LYS A 454 -6.28 33.21 30.66
CA LYS A 454 -6.62 31.90 31.19
C LYS A 454 -8.14 31.71 31.19
N LYS A 455 -8.56 30.50 30.84
CA LYS A 455 -9.97 30.07 30.83
C LYS A 455 -10.69 30.29 32.16
N THR A 456 -9.97 30.18 33.27
CA THR A 456 -10.49 30.26 34.64
C THR A 456 -10.76 31.68 35.13
N HIS A 457 -10.40 32.72 34.37
CA HIS A 457 -10.71 34.10 34.75
C HIS A 457 -12.21 34.40 34.61
N LYS A 458 -12.69 35.39 35.37
CA LYS A 458 -14.03 35.98 35.18
C LYS A 458 -14.08 36.73 33.84
N ASP A 459 -15.27 36.84 33.25
CA ASP A 459 -15.46 37.42 31.90
C ASP A 459 -14.91 38.85 31.78
N SER A 460 -15.15 39.71 32.78
CA SER A 460 -14.60 41.07 32.79
C SER A 460 -13.06 41.11 32.82
N THR A 461 -12.41 40.09 33.37
CA THR A 461 -10.96 39.95 33.34
C THR A 461 -10.49 39.37 32.01
N LYS A 462 -11.27 38.46 31.40
CA LYS A 462 -10.99 37.90 30.06
C LYS A 462 -10.97 38.99 29.01
N GLU A 463 -11.97 39.87 28.98
CA GLU A 463 -12.06 41.00 28.05
C GLU A 463 -10.87 41.96 28.17
N LYS A 464 -10.55 42.38 29.42
CA LYS A 464 -9.41 43.26 29.67
C LYS A 464 -8.09 42.65 29.22
N ARG A 465 -7.87 41.37 29.52
CA ARG A 465 -6.64 40.67 29.11
C ARG A 465 -6.57 40.48 27.61
N LEU A 466 -7.67 40.13 26.94
CA LEU A 466 -7.71 40.01 25.49
C LEU A 466 -7.34 41.34 24.82
N ALA A 467 -7.91 42.46 25.28
CA ALA A 467 -7.55 43.79 24.77
C ALA A 467 -6.06 44.08 24.92
N ALA A 468 -5.48 43.81 26.10
CA ALA A 468 -4.04 43.98 26.32
C ALA A 468 -3.19 43.07 25.42
N LYS A 469 -3.63 41.83 25.15
CA LYS A 469 -2.93 40.90 24.25
C LYS A 469 -3.02 41.29 22.79
N LYS A 470 -4.14 41.86 22.34
CA LYS A 470 -4.25 42.43 20.97
C LYS A 470 -3.27 43.58 20.75
N GLU A 471 -3.07 44.44 21.74
CA GLU A 471 -2.09 45.53 21.64
C GLU A 471 -0.65 44.99 21.58
N LYS A 472 -0.34 43.97 22.40
CA LYS A 472 0.95 43.28 22.35
C LYS A 472 1.18 42.54 21.04
N GLU A 473 0.15 41.91 20.48
CA GLU A 473 0.20 41.30 19.16
C GLU A 473 0.58 42.33 18.10
N LYS A 474 -0.01 43.53 18.12
CA LYS A 474 0.34 44.63 17.21
C LYS A 474 1.80 45.07 17.37
N GLU A 475 2.25 45.27 18.61
CA GLU A 475 3.65 45.64 18.90
C GLU A 475 4.66 44.60 18.38
N ILE A 476 4.37 43.30 18.54
CA ILE A 476 5.22 42.23 18.01
C ILE A 476 5.30 42.32 16.49
N ARG A 477 4.16 42.49 15.82
CA ARG A 477 4.07 42.55 14.36
C ARG A 477 4.81 43.75 13.76
N GLU A 478 4.82 44.89 14.45
CA GLU A 478 5.52 46.10 14.00
C GLU A 478 7.05 45.97 14.15
N ASN A 479 7.53 45.27 15.18
CA ASN A 479 8.96 45.20 15.51
C ASN A 479 9.68 43.97 14.93
N LEU A 480 8.93 42.92 14.55
CA LEU A 480 9.54 41.66 14.11
C LEU A 480 9.96 41.71 12.63
N LYS A 481 11.26 41.59 12.39
CA LYS A 481 11.84 41.54 11.04
C LYS A 481 11.68 40.17 10.38
N GLU A 482 12.07 39.11 11.09
CA GLU A 482 12.02 37.72 10.60
C GLU A 482 10.75 37.04 11.10
N LYS A 483 9.77 36.89 10.20
CA LYS A 483 8.44 36.37 10.54
C LYS A 483 8.37 34.85 10.60
N ASP A 484 9.27 34.16 9.90
CA ASP A 484 9.33 32.70 9.88
C ASP A 484 10.54 32.16 10.64
N LEU A 485 10.37 30.96 11.19
CA LEU A 485 11.48 30.17 11.69
C LEU A 485 12.45 29.86 10.55
N GLU A 486 13.70 29.65 10.92
CA GLU A 486 14.72 29.27 9.94
C GLU A 486 14.34 27.99 9.20
N ILE A 487 14.65 27.93 7.91
CA ILE A 487 14.35 26.77 7.03
C ILE A 487 14.86 25.47 7.65
N ALA A 488 16.06 25.48 8.22
CA ALA A 488 16.65 24.31 8.86
C ALA A 488 15.84 23.84 10.08
N GLU A 489 15.44 24.76 10.95
CA GLU A 489 14.60 24.44 12.11
C GLU A 489 13.26 23.86 11.67
N ARG A 490 12.62 24.46 10.66
CA ARG A 490 11.34 23.99 10.12
C ARG A 490 11.44 22.59 9.53
N ALA A 491 12.46 22.32 8.71
CA ALA A 491 12.66 21.03 8.06
C ALA A 491 12.93 19.91 9.08
N ILE A 492 13.78 20.16 10.08
CA ILE A 492 14.03 19.21 11.17
C ILE A 492 12.75 18.97 11.97
N PHE A 493 12.00 20.04 12.27
CA PHE A 493 10.78 19.94 13.05
C PHE A 493 9.69 19.15 12.32
N GLN A 494 9.53 19.35 11.01
CA GLN A 494 8.64 18.52 10.18
C GLN A 494 9.05 17.05 10.24
N LYS A 495 10.35 16.75 10.05
CA LYS A 495 10.85 15.37 10.14
C LYS A 495 10.55 14.73 11.49
N GLU A 496 10.71 15.47 12.58
CA GLU A 496 10.46 14.98 13.94
C GLU A 496 8.97 14.75 14.25
N MET A 497 8.10 15.65 13.80
CA MET A 497 6.66 15.60 14.13
C MET A 497 5.83 14.80 13.14
N MET A 498 6.21 14.79 11.85
CA MET A 498 5.44 14.21 10.75
C MET A 498 6.11 12.96 10.17
N GLY A 499 7.41 12.75 10.42
CA GLY A 499 8.20 11.66 9.85
C GLY A 499 8.79 11.94 8.46
N TYR A 500 8.48 13.10 7.86
CA TYR A 500 8.96 13.55 6.55
C TYR A 500 9.11 15.07 6.52
N CYS A 501 9.75 15.60 5.47
CA CYS A 501 9.85 17.03 5.18
C CYS A 501 9.17 17.33 3.84
N ASP A 502 8.41 18.43 3.74
CA ASP A 502 7.73 18.86 2.51
C ASP A 502 8.11 20.28 2.05
N ILE A 503 9.22 20.80 2.57
CA ILE A 503 9.76 22.11 2.19
C ILE A 503 10.61 21.97 0.93
N THR A 504 10.10 22.41 -0.22
CA THR A 504 10.83 22.39 -1.50
C THR A 504 11.07 23.80 -2.06
N PHE A 505 12.18 23.94 -2.78
CA PHE A 505 12.62 25.13 -3.50
C PHE A 505 13.00 24.71 -4.93
N PRO A 506 12.04 24.58 -5.86
CA PRO A 506 12.28 24.06 -7.21
C PRO A 506 13.29 24.86 -8.04
N ASN A 507 13.54 26.12 -7.68
CA ASN A 507 14.52 26.98 -8.35
C ASN A 507 15.95 26.85 -7.79
N LEU A 508 16.14 26.12 -6.69
CA LEU A 508 17.45 25.87 -6.10
C LEU A 508 18.17 24.77 -6.88
N LYS A 509 19.52 24.75 -6.91
CA LYS A 509 20.24 23.64 -7.56
C LYS A 509 20.05 22.33 -6.78
N GLU A 510 19.98 21.20 -7.46
CA GLU A 510 19.89 19.85 -6.86
C GLU A 510 21.11 19.47 -5.97
N THR A 511 22.14 20.30 -5.93
CA THR A 511 23.31 20.09 -5.07
C THR A 511 23.08 20.51 -3.62
N TYR A 512 21.95 21.14 -3.28
CA TYR A 512 21.69 21.67 -1.95
C TYR A 512 20.81 20.72 -1.12
N TYR A 513 21.30 20.40 0.09
CA TYR A 513 20.67 19.45 1.00
C TYR A 513 20.62 20.02 2.41
N ILE A 514 19.70 19.49 3.21
CA ILE A 514 19.77 19.57 4.67
C ILE A 514 20.12 18.20 5.24
N VAL A 515 20.96 18.20 6.27
CA VAL A 515 21.27 16.99 7.05
C VAL A 515 20.14 16.71 8.03
N LEU A 516 19.37 15.64 7.79
CA LEU A 516 18.26 15.22 8.64
C LEU A 516 18.70 14.38 9.84
N ASP A 517 19.67 13.50 9.64
CA ASP A 517 20.21 12.62 10.69
C ASP A 517 21.62 12.14 10.33
N ILE A 518 22.39 11.72 11.34
CA ILE A 518 23.76 11.22 11.18
C ILE A 518 23.97 10.00 12.05
N ASN A 519 24.26 8.86 11.41
CA ASN A 519 24.74 7.68 12.12
C ASN A 519 26.27 7.61 12.07
N LYS A 520 26.90 7.93 13.20
CA LYS A 520 28.36 7.97 13.39
C LYS A 520 28.92 6.55 13.57
N THR A 521 29.08 5.81 12.48
CA THR A 521 29.83 4.53 12.45
C THR A 521 31.24 4.70 11.90
N ASN A 522 31.95 3.60 11.56
CA ASN A 522 33.27 3.67 10.90
C ASN A 522 33.26 4.42 9.57
N LYS A 523 32.14 4.40 8.84
CA LYS A 523 31.85 5.32 7.73
C LYS A 523 30.55 6.05 8.06
N PRO A 524 30.58 7.30 8.53
CA PRO A 524 29.37 8.07 8.83
C PRO A 524 28.33 7.96 7.71
N LYS A 525 27.10 7.57 8.08
CA LYS A 525 25.94 7.59 7.19
C LYS A 525 25.20 8.88 7.45
N ILE A 526 25.00 9.67 6.40
CA ILE A 526 24.35 10.98 6.46
C ILE A 526 23.03 10.87 5.74
N TYR A 527 21.95 11.12 6.46
CA TYR A 527 20.60 11.19 5.91
C TYR A 527 20.34 12.63 5.49
N LEU A 528 19.98 12.80 4.23
CA LEU A 528 19.92 14.08 3.55
C LEU A 528 18.53 14.26 2.95
N TYR A 529 18.06 15.49 2.93
CA TYR A 529 16.86 15.90 2.20
C TYR A 529 17.24 16.94 1.15
N ASN A 530 16.88 16.68 -0.10
CA ASN A 530 17.17 17.57 -1.21
C ASN A 530 16.09 18.66 -1.29
N PHE A 531 16.51 19.92 -1.17
CA PHE A 531 15.57 21.04 -1.20
C PHE A 531 14.97 21.27 -2.59
N ASN A 532 15.61 20.86 -3.68
CA ASN A 532 15.05 20.97 -5.02
C ASN A 532 14.01 19.87 -5.27
N THR A 533 14.42 18.61 -5.13
CA THR A 533 13.60 17.45 -5.55
C THR A 533 12.60 17.02 -4.48
N GLY A 534 12.85 17.36 -3.21
CA GLY A 534 12.07 16.89 -2.07
C GLY A 534 12.35 15.43 -1.67
N GLU A 535 13.41 14.83 -2.22
CA GLU A 535 13.76 13.43 -1.96
C GLU A 535 14.69 13.29 -0.76
N GLU A 536 14.45 12.23 0.03
CA GLU A 536 15.37 11.78 1.07
C GLU A 536 16.37 10.77 0.52
N SER A 537 17.63 10.90 0.91
CA SER A 537 18.69 9.97 0.53
C SER A 537 19.65 9.70 1.70
N MET A 538 20.33 8.57 1.66
CA MET A 538 21.40 8.25 2.61
C MET A 538 22.70 8.09 1.84
N LEU A 539 23.68 8.93 2.16
CA LEU A 539 25.01 8.87 1.58
C LEU A 539 26.04 8.60 2.69
N LYS A 540 27.06 7.81 2.36
CA LYS A 540 28.19 7.57 3.27
C LYS A 540 29.25 8.65 3.08
N MET A 541 30.04 8.90 4.12
CA MET A 541 31.18 9.81 4.06
C MET A 541 32.38 9.20 4.77
N LYS A 542 33.59 9.39 4.25
CA LYS A 542 34.81 8.99 4.97
C LYS A 542 34.99 9.85 6.22
N LYS A 543 35.44 9.24 7.33
CA LYS A 543 35.68 9.96 8.61
C LYS A 543 36.56 11.19 8.45
N ASN A 544 37.67 11.08 7.71
CA ASN A 544 38.57 12.22 7.50
C ASN A 544 37.91 13.39 6.74
N LYS A 545 36.97 13.12 5.84
CA LYS A 545 36.18 14.14 5.14
C LYS A 545 35.06 14.69 6.02
N PHE A 546 34.44 13.84 6.85
CA PHE A 546 33.39 14.26 7.78
C PHE A 546 33.90 15.32 8.77
N TYR A 547 35.15 15.20 9.21
CA TYR A 547 35.80 16.13 10.16
C TYR A 547 36.75 17.13 9.48
N SER A 548 36.80 17.22 8.15
CA SER A 548 37.85 17.98 7.45
C SER A 548 37.82 19.49 7.73
N ASN A 549 36.66 20.03 8.11
CA ASN A 549 36.45 21.47 8.24
C ASN A 549 36.26 21.92 9.71
N ASN A 550 36.07 20.99 10.67
CA ASN A 550 35.83 21.27 12.10
C ASN A 550 35.91 19.96 12.93
N THR A 551 36.29 20.03 14.21
CA THR A 551 36.28 18.91 15.17
C THR A 551 34.90 18.26 15.34
N ASP A 552 33.82 19.01 15.16
CA ASP A 552 32.46 18.50 15.34
C ASP A 552 31.90 17.79 14.11
N GLY A 553 32.54 17.96 12.95
CA GLY A 553 32.10 17.46 11.65
C GLY A 553 30.79 18.10 11.18
N LEU A 554 29.98 17.37 10.40
CA LEU A 554 28.62 17.79 10.02
C LEU A 554 27.65 17.60 11.19
N LEU A 555 26.68 18.52 11.30
CA LEU A 555 25.64 18.49 12.32
C LEU A 555 24.27 18.26 11.68
N VAL A 556 23.36 17.65 12.45
CA VAL A 556 21.95 17.59 12.08
C VAL A 556 21.41 19.02 11.99
N GLY A 557 20.77 19.34 10.86
CA GLY A 557 20.27 20.66 10.50
C GLY A 557 21.19 21.48 9.61
N ASP A 558 22.43 21.04 9.38
CA ASP A 558 23.33 21.78 8.49
C ASP A 558 22.75 21.80 7.07
N ILE A 559 22.76 22.98 6.45
CA ILE A 559 22.49 23.14 5.03
C ILE A 559 23.83 23.00 4.32
N ILE A 560 23.94 21.97 3.49
CA ILE A 560 25.17 21.64 2.76
C ILE A 560 24.96 21.73 1.26
N LYS A 561 26.04 22.04 0.56
CA LYS A 561 26.13 21.90 -0.89
C LYS A 561 27.08 20.75 -1.20
N ILE A 562 26.56 19.68 -1.81
CA ILE A 562 27.39 18.56 -2.27
C ILE A 562 28.03 18.96 -3.60
N ASN A 563 29.37 19.00 -3.60
CA ASN A 563 30.15 19.37 -4.78
C ASN A 563 30.55 18.15 -5.62
N ARG A 564 30.73 16.99 -4.97
CA ARG A 564 31.13 15.75 -5.64
C ARG A 564 30.60 14.53 -4.89
N ILE A 565 30.09 13.57 -5.65
CA ILE A 565 29.75 12.22 -5.17
C ILE A 565 30.80 11.26 -5.75
N ASP A 566 31.49 10.53 -4.87
CA ASP A 566 32.46 9.50 -5.24
C ASP A 566 31.73 8.14 -5.29
N GLN A 567 32.07 7.26 -6.24
CA GLN A 567 31.60 5.87 -6.25
C GLN A 567 32.66 4.99 -5.57
N GLU A 568 32.31 4.30 -4.50
CA GLU A 568 33.21 3.38 -3.80
C GLU A 568 32.76 1.93 -3.96
N ALA A 569 33.71 1.03 -4.15
CA ALA A 569 33.47 -0.42 -4.14
C ALA A 569 32.76 -0.87 -2.86
N ARG A 570 31.74 -1.73 -3.00
CA ARG A 570 31.13 -2.43 -1.87
C ARG A 570 31.98 -3.62 -1.45
N TRP A 571 32.36 -3.62 -0.17
CA TRP A 571 33.11 -4.71 0.44
C TRP A 571 32.18 -5.53 1.31
N LYS A 572 32.13 -6.85 1.09
CA LYS A 572 31.42 -7.81 1.95
C LYS A 572 32.43 -8.76 2.58
N LYS A 573 32.10 -9.31 3.74
CA LYS A 573 32.89 -10.41 4.29
C LYS A 573 32.54 -11.68 3.54
N ASP A 574 33.55 -12.40 3.06
CA ASP A 574 33.37 -13.76 2.53
C ASP A 574 33.09 -14.76 3.66
N GLU A 575 32.87 -16.02 3.30
CA GLU A 575 32.62 -17.12 4.23
C GLU A 575 33.80 -17.35 5.22
N SER A 576 34.98 -16.77 4.96
CA SER A 576 36.16 -16.81 5.85
C SER A 576 36.29 -15.57 6.75
N GLY A 577 35.37 -14.61 6.65
CA GLY A 577 35.40 -13.36 7.39
C GLY A 577 36.34 -12.29 6.80
N LYS A 578 36.95 -12.55 5.64
CA LYS A 578 37.83 -11.60 4.95
C LYS A 578 37.01 -10.68 4.05
N PHE A 579 37.34 -9.39 4.04
CA PHE A 579 36.66 -8.44 3.15
C PHE A 579 37.07 -8.71 1.70
N VAL A 580 36.09 -9.07 0.89
CA VAL A 580 36.20 -9.23 -0.56
C VAL A 580 35.24 -8.28 -1.26
N GLN A 581 35.60 -7.89 -2.47
CA GLN A 581 34.69 -7.19 -3.37
C GLN A 581 34.01 -8.27 -4.25
N PRO A 582 32.71 -8.56 -4.07
CA PRO A 582 32.06 -9.65 -4.80
C PRO A 582 31.94 -9.37 -6.31
N ASP A 583 31.79 -8.09 -6.67
CA ASP A 583 31.69 -7.61 -8.05
C ASP A 583 32.48 -6.29 -8.19
N PRO A 584 33.45 -6.21 -9.12
CA PRO A 584 34.19 -4.98 -9.44
C PRO A 584 33.29 -3.77 -9.76
N ASN A 585 32.08 -4.00 -10.27
CA ASN A 585 31.12 -2.98 -10.66
C ASN A 585 30.11 -2.62 -9.54
N ASP A 586 30.04 -3.39 -8.45
CA ASP A 586 29.15 -3.09 -7.31
C ASP A 586 29.75 -1.95 -6.49
N THR A 587 29.30 -0.74 -6.79
CA THR A 587 29.71 0.51 -6.14
C THR A 587 28.55 1.14 -5.37
N GLU A 588 28.89 1.97 -4.40
CA GLU A 588 27.94 2.78 -3.65
C GLU A 588 28.36 4.26 -3.64
N PRO A 589 27.38 5.18 -3.61
CA PRO A 589 27.67 6.61 -3.61
C PRO A 589 28.13 7.09 -2.22
N HIS A 590 29.21 7.88 -2.21
CA HIS A 590 29.76 8.55 -1.03
C HIS A 590 29.87 10.04 -1.27
N ILE A 591 29.70 10.84 -0.21
CA ILE A 591 29.97 12.28 -0.26
C ILE A 591 31.48 12.46 -0.44
N GLY A 592 31.85 12.87 -1.65
CA GLY A 592 33.23 13.09 -2.05
C GLY A 592 33.76 14.43 -1.53
N SER A 593 32.94 15.47 -1.61
CA SER A 593 33.17 16.77 -0.96
C SER A 593 31.86 17.53 -0.85
N CYS A 594 31.75 18.33 0.22
CA CYS A 594 30.62 19.23 0.43
C CYS A 594 31.06 20.49 1.19
N ASP A 595 30.36 21.59 0.96
CA ASP A 595 30.51 22.83 1.70
C ASP A 595 29.32 23.00 2.65
N VAL A 596 29.57 23.43 3.88
CA VAL A 596 28.49 23.85 4.80
C VAL A 596 28.11 25.27 4.40
N VAL A 597 26.93 25.43 3.79
CA VAL A 597 26.39 26.71 3.34
C VAL A 597 25.82 27.49 4.52
N LYS A 598 25.14 26.80 5.43
CA LYS A 598 24.63 27.35 6.68
C LYS A 598 24.77 26.31 7.78
N ARG A 599 25.45 26.68 8.86
CA ARG A 599 25.57 25.84 10.05
C ARG A 599 24.28 25.92 10.87
N TYR A 600 23.80 24.79 11.36
CA TYR A 600 22.69 24.80 12.31
C TYR A 600 23.16 25.37 13.65
N SER A 601 22.72 26.59 13.95
CA SER A 601 22.79 27.12 15.31
C SER A 601 21.48 26.78 16.00
N LYS A 602 21.46 25.68 16.75
CA LYS A 602 20.38 25.50 17.72
C LYS A 602 20.54 26.65 18.70
N SER A 603 19.62 27.60 18.70
CA SER A 603 19.59 28.59 19.77
C SER A 603 19.42 27.80 21.06
N GLU A 604 20.46 27.76 21.88
CA GLU A 604 20.31 27.39 23.28
C GLU A 604 19.42 28.46 23.88
N LYS A 605 18.13 28.15 23.99
CA LYS A 605 17.15 28.91 24.76
C LYS A 605 16.78 28.10 25.99
#